data_AF-A0A8J2V470-F1
#
_entry.id   AF-A0A8J2V470-F1
#
_cell.length_a   1.000
_cell.length_b   1.000
_cell.length_c   1.000
_cell.angle_alpha   90.00
_cell.angle_beta   90.00
_cell.angle_gamma   90.00
#
_symmetry.space_group_name_H-M   'P 1'
#
loop_
_entity.id
_entity.type
_entity.pdbx_description
1 polymer ?
#
loop_
_entity_poly.entity_id
_entity_poly.type
_entity_poly.pdbx_seq_one_letter_code
_entity_poly.pdbx_strand_id
1 'polypeptide(L)' 'MKLHPRTKKLIGLILFLPALLIYAGIVVTIADHIPDHWAVYLVYYVIMGTIWAFPLKPAMAWMNRPVDDTDD' A
#
# COMPACT_ATOMS: atom_id res chain seq x y z
N MET A 1 -9.02 -11.92 22.75
CA MET A 1 -7.84 -12.64 22.21
C MET A 1 -6.78 -11.59 21.89
N LYS A 2 -5.77 -11.41 22.76
CA LYS A 2 -4.68 -10.44 22.54
C LYS A 2 -3.88 -10.90 21.31
N LEU A 3 -3.98 -10.18 20.19
CA LEU A 3 -3.26 -10.52 18.96
C LEU A 3 -1.76 -10.34 19.19
N HIS A 4 -1.02 -11.44 19.17
CA HIS A 4 0.42 -11.45 19.37
C HIS A 4 1.09 -10.51 18.34
N PRO A 5 2.12 -9.73 18.70
CA PRO A 5 2.78 -8.77 17.81
C PRO A 5 3.24 -9.35 16.47
N ARG A 6 3.57 -10.65 16.46
CA ARG A 6 3.93 -11.42 15.27
C ARG A 6 2.76 -11.60 14.29
N THR A 7 1.54 -11.80 14.80
CA THR A 7 0.34 -11.98 13.98
C THR A 7 -0.07 -10.67 13.29
N LYS A 8 0.10 -9.53 13.96
CA LYS A 8 -0.12 -8.20 13.35
C LYS A 8 0.79 -7.97 12.13
N LYS A 9 2.08 -8.32 12.23
CA LYS A 9 3.02 -8.20 11.11
C LYS A 9 2.67 -9.11 9.94
N LEU A 10 2.25 -10.35 10.22
CA LEU A 10 1.82 -11.32 9.21
C LEU A 10 0.55 -10.88 8.47
N ILE A 11 -0.45 -10.37 9.20
CA ILE A 11 -1.67 -9.82 8.61
C ILE A 11 -1.34 -8.59 7.75
N GLY A 12 -0.46 -7.71 8.23
CA GLY A 12 -0.01 -6.55 7.46
C GLY A 12 0.60 -6.96 6.12
N LEU A 13 1.47 -7.98 6.11
CA LEU A 13 2.07 -8.50 4.89
C LEU A 13 1.05 -9.15 3.95
N ILE A 14 0.18 -10.02 4.47
CA ILE A 14 -0.84 -10.74 3.70
C ILE A 14 -1.87 -9.79 3.10
N LEU A 15 -2.19 -8.68 3.77
CA LEU A 15 -3.12 -7.67 3.25
C LEU A 15 -2.43 -6.72 2.26
N PHE A 16 -1.16 -6.42 2.48
CA PHE A 16 -0.40 -5.49 1.65
C PHE A 16 -0.15 -6.02 0.23
N LEU A 17 0.22 -7.30 0.10
CA LEU A 17 0.47 -7.95 -1.19
C LEU A 17 -0.72 -7.87 -2.18
N PRO A 18 -1.94 -8.31 -1.83
CA PRO A 18 -3.09 -8.21 -2.73
C PRO A 18 -3.50 -6.76 -2.96
N ALA A 19 -3.36 -5.87 -1.97
CA ALA A 19 -3.60 -4.43 -2.17
C ALA A 19 -2.65 -3.84 -3.22
N LEU A 20 -1.36 -4.24 -3.20
CA LEU A 20 -0.38 -3.83 -4.20
C LEU A 20 -0.70 -4.40 -5.59
N LEU A 21 -1.16 -5.64 -5.68
CA LEU A 21 -1.61 -6.24 -6.94
C LEU A 21 -2.81 -5.51 -7.54
N ILE A 22 -3.82 -5.19 -6.72
CA ILE A 22 -4.99 -4.41 -7.14
C ILE A 22 -4.54 -3.03 -7.62
N TYR A 23 -3.65 -2.37 -6.86
CA TYR A 23 -3.10 -1.07 -7.24
C TYR A 23 -2.38 -1.12 -8.58
N ALA A 24 -1.48 -2.09 -8.78
CA ALA A 24 -0.77 -2.26 -10.03
C ALA A 24 -1.73 -2.51 -11.21
N GLY A 25 -2.77 -3.33 -11.00
CA GLY A 25 -3.83 -3.56 -11.98
C GLY A 25 -4.52 -2.26 -12.39
N ILE A 26 -4.95 -1.45 -11.42
CA ILE A 26 -5.58 -0.14 -11.67
C ILE A 26 -4.64 0.77 -12.48
N VAL A 27 -3.36 0.84 -12.11
CA VAL A 27 -2.37 1.69 -12.80
C VAL A 27 -2.20 1.27 -14.26
N VAL A 28 -2.15 -0.03 -14.55
CA VAL A 28 -2.04 -0.54 -15.91
C VAL A 28 -3.31 -0.29 -16.70
N THR A 29 -4.49 -0.55 -16.12
CA THR A 29 -5.77 -0.30 -16.81
C THR A 29 -5.97 1.17 -17.16
N ILE A 30 -5.54 2.08 -16.30
CA ILE A 30 -5.59 3.52 -16.60
C ILE A 30 -4.56 3.87 -17.69
N ALA A 31 -3.38 3.24 -17.70
CA ALA A 31 -2.36 3.50 -18.72
C ALA A 31 -2.86 3.21 -20.14
N ASP A 32 -3.71 2.20 -20.33
CA ASP A 32 -4.33 1.87 -21.63
C ASP A 32 -5.25 2.97 -22.17
N HIS A 33 -5.69 3.90 -21.32
CA HIS A 33 -6.55 5.04 -21.69
C HIS A 33 -5.76 6.34 -21.94
N ILE A 34 -4.43 6.31 -21.80
CA ILE A 34 -3.56 7.48 -21.93
C ILE A 34 -3.05 7.60 -23.38
N PRO A 35 -2.87 8.82 -23.91
CA PRO A 35 -2.26 9.01 -25.23
C PRO A 35 -0.90 8.32 -25.35
N ASP A 36 -0.65 7.71 -26.51
CA ASP A 36 0.57 6.94 -26.77
C ASP A 36 1.79 7.86 -26.99
N HIS A 37 2.24 8.50 -25.91
CA HIS A 37 3.34 9.45 -25.91
C HIS A 37 4.26 9.20 -24.72
N TRP A 38 5.53 8.92 -25.00
CA TRP A 38 6.54 8.50 -24.01
C TRP A 38 6.63 9.45 -22.80
N ALA A 39 6.56 10.76 -23.02
CA ALA A 39 6.64 11.75 -21.94
C ALA A 39 5.42 11.69 -21.00
N VAL A 40 4.24 11.36 -21.53
CA VAL A 40 3.01 11.26 -20.73
C VAL A 40 3.08 10.01 -19.86
N TYR A 41 3.55 8.87 -20.40
CA TYR A 41 3.80 7.68 -19.60
C TYR A 41 4.85 7.92 -18.51
N LEU A 42 5.92 8.65 -18.81
CA LEU A 42 6.95 8.97 -17.81
C LEU A 42 6.35 9.74 -16.63
N VAL A 43 5.62 10.83 -16.90
CA VAL A 43 4.96 11.61 -15.85
C VAL A 43 3.93 10.78 -15.09
N TYR A 44 3.12 10.00 -15.82
CA TYR A 44 2.10 9.14 -15.25
C TYR A 44 2.69 8.09 -14.28
N TYR A 45 3.71 7.35 -14.71
CA TYR A 45 4.34 6.33 -13.87
C TYR A 45 5.13 6.93 -12.70
N VAL A 46 5.71 8.12 -12.84
CA VAL A 46 6.34 8.82 -11.70
C VAL A 46 5.29 9.22 -10.64
N ILE A 47 4.15 9.75 -11.07
CA ILE A 47 3.06 10.14 -10.17
C ILE A 47 2.48 8.90 -9.48
N MET A 48 2.12 7.87 -10.24
CA MET A 48 1.59 6.62 -9.68
C MET A 48 2.63 5.94 -8.77
N GLY A 49 3.88 5.86 -9.22
CA GLY A 49 5.02 5.39 -8.43
C GLY A 49 5.33 6.22 -7.18
N THR A 50 4.72 7.39 -6.98
CA THR A 50 4.80 8.15 -5.74
C THR A 50 3.52 8.03 -4.90
N ILE A 51 2.36 7.94 -5.55
CA ILE A 51 1.04 7.82 -4.89
C ILE A 51 0.94 6.56 -4.03
N TRP A 52 1.53 5.42 -4.44
CA TRP A 52 1.48 4.19 -3.64
C TRP A 52 2.16 4.30 -2.26
N ALA A 53 2.93 5.35 -1.97
CA ALA A 53 3.44 5.61 -0.63
C ALA A 53 2.32 5.95 0.38
N PHE A 54 1.16 6.45 -0.08
CA PHE A 54 0.01 6.73 0.77
C PHE A 54 -0.55 5.47 1.46
N PRO A 55 -0.85 4.36 0.75
CA PRO A 55 -1.31 3.13 1.39
C PRO A 55 -0.27 2.50 2.33
N LEU A 56 1.02 2.81 2.18
CA LEU A 56 2.08 2.31 3.08
C LEU A 56 1.99 2.95 4.48
N LYS A 57 1.60 4.23 4.57
CA LYS A 57 1.50 4.96 5.85
C LYS A 57 0.54 4.34 6.88
N PRO A 58 -0.75 4.08 6.56
CA PRO A 58 -1.68 3.50 7.52
C PRO A 58 -1.30 2.06 7.88
N ALA A 59 -0.78 1.28 6.92
CA ALA A 59 -0.29 -0.08 7.18
C ALA A 59 0.86 -0.07 8.19
N MET A 60 1.84 0.81 7.99
CA MET A 60 2.96 0.98 8.93
C MET A 60 2.51 1.52 10.29
N ALA A 61 1.61 2.52 10.33
CA ALA A 61 1.08 3.06 11.57
C ALA A 61 0.32 2.00 12.40
N TRP A 62 -0.43 1.12 11.74
CA TRP A 62 -1.12 0.02 12.41
C TRP A 62 -0.14 -1.04 12.94
N MET A 63 0.90 -1.38 12.18
CA MET A 63 1.94 -2.33 12.61
C MET A 63 2.80 -1.80 13.76
N ASN A 64 3.04 -0.49 13.81
CA ASN A 64 3.84 0.16 14.86
C ASN A 64 3.04 0.61 16.08
N ARG A 65 1.70 0.51 16.05
CA ARG A 65 0.89 0.91 17.20
C ARG A 65 1.26 0.05 18.41
N PRO A 66 1.81 0.64 19.50
CA PRO A 66 2.07 -0.09 20.73
C PRO A 66 0.75 -0.67 21.21
N VAL A 67 0.76 -1.93 21.68
CA VAL A 67 -0.38 -2.41 22.46
C VAL A 67 -0.28 -1.66 23.78
N ASP A 68 -1.25 -0.79 24.00
CA ASP A 68 -1.47 -0.06 25.23
C ASP A 68 -1.65 -1.12 26.34
N ASP A 69 -0.62 -1.34 27.16
CA ASP A 69 -0.77 -2.04 28.44
C ASP A 69 -1.41 -1.06 29.42
N THR A 70 -2.70 -0.77 29.23
CA THR A 70 -3.52 -0.14 30.26
C THR A 70 -3.98 -1.22 31.23
N ASP A 71 -3.06 -1.69 32.05
CA ASP A 71 -3.31 -2.48 33.27
C ASP A 71 -2.54 -1.79 34.41
N ASP A 72 -2.99 -0.60 34.83
CA ASP A 72 -2.66 0.05 36.12
C ASP A 72 -3.96 0.62 36.73
#